data_AF-A0A530M6W2-F1
#
_entry.id   AF-A0A530M6W2-F1
#
_cell.length_a   1.000
_cell.length_b   1.000
_cell.length_c   1.000
_cell.angle_alpha   90.00
_cell.angle_beta   90.00
_cell.angle_gamma   90.00
#
_symmetry.space_group_name_H-M   'P 1'
#
loop_
_entity.id
_entity.type
_entity.pdbx_description
1 polymer ?
#
loop_
_entity_poly.entity_id
_entity_poly.type
_entity_poly.pdbx_seq_one_letter_code
_entity_poly.pdbx_strand_id
1 'polypeptide(L)'
;MNMHTARAASGVDTLKSILGISVLAIRWDDAVALLTRLIAERRFTKVTFLNAHNANVAYTDPVVAEALDDFLILPDGVGVDLAAKLLYGASFPDNLN
;
A
#
# COMPACT_ATOMS: atom_id res chain seq x y z
N MET A 1 -2.72 11.85 10.86
CA MET A 1 -4.00 11.38 11.46
C MET A 1 -4.88 10.62 10.46
N ASN A 2 -4.34 10.11 9.33
CA ASN A 2 -5.17 9.56 8.24
C ASN A 2 -5.04 8.03 8.06
N MET A 3 -3.94 7.42 8.51
CA MET A 3 -3.67 5.98 8.34
C MET A 3 -4.56 5.08 9.23
N HIS A 4 -4.94 5.54 10.43
CA HIS A 4 -5.82 4.79 11.35
C HIS A 4 -7.23 4.55 10.79
N THR A 5 -7.70 5.40 9.87
CA THR A 5 -9.06 5.33 9.32
C THR A 5 -9.14 4.56 8.01
N ALA A 6 -8.06 4.52 7.21
CA ALA A 6 -7.98 3.61 6.05
C ALA A 6 -7.96 2.14 6.51
N ARG A 7 -7.23 1.86 7.61
CA ARG A 7 -7.27 0.57 8.35
C ARG A 7 -8.68 0.17 8.84
N ALA A 8 -9.58 1.12 9.02
CA ALA A 8 -10.95 0.86 9.50
C ALA A 8 -11.95 0.62 8.35
N ALA A 9 -11.68 1.16 7.16
CA ALA A 9 -12.52 0.97 5.97
C ALA A 9 -12.17 -0.30 5.17
N SER A 10 -10.92 -0.74 5.28
CA SER A 10 -10.37 -1.95 4.65
C SER A 10 -9.84 -2.82 5.78
N GLY A 11 -10.51 -3.92 6.11
CA GLY A 11 -10.20 -4.73 7.30
C GLY A 11 -8.71 -5.07 7.44
N VAL A 12 -8.25 -5.28 8.67
CA VAL A 12 -6.83 -5.44 9.05
C VAL A 12 -6.07 -6.53 8.26
N ASP A 13 -6.79 -7.47 7.63
CA ASP A 13 -6.24 -8.54 6.79
C ASP A 13 -5.79 -8.11 5.37
N THR A 14 -6.00 -6.85 4.98
CA THR A 14 -5.63 -6.35 3.63
C THR A 14 -4.29 -5.63 3.57
N LEU A 15 -3.49 -5.56 4.64
CA LEU A 15 -2.17 -4.93 4.61
C LEU A 15 -1.05 -5.97 4.62
N LYS A 16 -0.09 -5.82 3.71
CA LYS A 16 1.17 -6.58 3.70
C LYS A 16 2.33 -5.63 3.98
N SER A 17 3.11 -5.93 5.02
CA SER A 17 4.36 -5.22 5.29
C SER A 17 5.47 -5.73 4.36
N ILE A 18 6.06 -4.83 3.58
CA ILE A 18 7.20 -5.09 2.69
C ILE A 18 8.34 -4.18 3.14
N LEU A 19 9.41 -4.77 3.69
CA LEU A 19 10.55 -4.04 4.25
C LEU A 19 10.16 -2.94 5.26
N GLY A 20 9.12 -3.19 6.06
CA GLY A 20 8.61 -2.24 7.06
C GLY A 20 7.54 -1.28 6.54
N ILE A 21 7.29 -1.24 5.23
CA ILE A 21 6.27 -0.38 4.62
C ILE A 21 4.94 -1.12 4.48
N SER A 22 3.86 -0.53 4.98
CA SER A 22 2.51 -1.10 4.89
C SER A 22 1.88 -0.86 3.52
N VAL A 23 1.68 -1.93 2.74
CA VAL A 23 1.10 -1.88 1.39
C VAL A 23 -0.29 -2.52 1.38
N LEU A 24 -1.24 -1.89 0.70
CA LEU A 24 -2.60 -2.40 0.58
C LEU A 24 -2.70 -3.53 -0.46
N ALA A 25 -2.96 -4.75 0.02
CA ALA A 25 -3.33 -5.90 -0.78
C ALA A 25 -4.79 -5.82 -1.18
N ILE A 26 -5.03 -5.30 -2.39
CA ILE A 26 -6.34 -5.03 -2.95
C ILE A 26 -6.37 -5.39 -4.44
N ARG A 27 -7.56 -5.68 -4.96
CA ARG A 27 -7.79 -5.90 -6.38
C ARG A 27 -8.02 -4.58 -7.12
N TRP A 28 -7.90 -4.59 -8.43
CA TRP A 28 -8.06 -3.40 -9.27
C TRP A 28 -9.44 -2.74 -9.08
N ASP A 29 -10.52 -3.51 -9.17
CA ASP A 29 -11.90 -3.00 -9.01
C ASP A 29 -12.15 -2.42 -7.62
N ASP A 30 -11.63 -3.09 -6.59
CA ASP A 30 -11.75 -2.65 -5.20
C ASP A 30 -10.95 -1.37 -4.94
N ALA A 31 -9.76 -1.22 -5.55
CA ALA A 31 -8.94 -0.03 -5.47
C ALA A 31 -9.65 1.19 -6.11
N VAL A 32 -10.23 1.01 -7.30
CA VAL A 32 -11.01 2.06 -7.97
C VAL A 32 -12.24 2.44 -7.14
N ALA A 33 -12.96 1.45 -6.60
CA ALA A 33 -14.11 1.69 -5.74
C ALA A 33 -13.72 2.47 -4.47
N LEU A 34 -12.61 2.09 -3.83
CA LEU A 34 -12.07 2.79 -2.66
C LEU A 34 -11.72 4.25 -2.98
N LEU A 35 -10.96 4.50 -4.05
CA LEU A 35 -10.57 5.86 -4.44
C LEU A 35 -11.78 6.70 -4.82
N THR A 36 -12.73 6.14 -5.56
CA THR A 36 -14.00 6.81 -5.93
C THR A 36 -14.79 7.22 -4.69
N ARG A 37 -14.87 6.34 -3.70
CA ARG A 37 -15.52 6.64 -2.41
C ARG A 37 -14.81 7.77 -1.66
N LEU A 38 -13.48 7.74 -1.57
CA LEU A 38 -12.71 8.79 -0.89
C LEU A 38 -12.91 10.16 -1.55
N ILE A 39 -13.02 10.20 -2.88
CA ILE A 39 -13.35 11.42 -3.64
C ILE A 39 -14.78 11.88 -3.32
N ALA A 40 -15.76 10.98 -3.33
CA ALA A 40 -17.16 11.30 -3.01
C ALA A 40 -17.32 11.85 -1.59
N GLU A 41 -16.57 11.30 -0.63
CA GLU A 41 -16.49 11.77 0.75
C GLU A 41 -15.69 13.09 0.90
N ARG A 42 -15.13 13.64 -0.20
CA ARG A 42 -14.23 14.81 -0.23
C ARG A 42 -13.05 14.68 0.74
N ARG A 43 -12.53 13.46 0.89
CA ARG A 43 -11.43 13.17 1.80
C ARG A 43 -10.10 13.31 1.07
N PHE A 44 -9.32 14.29 1.49
CA PHE A 44 -7.95 14.42 1.02
C PHE A 44 -7.15 13.17 1.41
N THR A 45 -6.62 12.46 0.41
CA THR A 45 -5.90 11.21 0.58
C THR A 45 -4.62 11.29 -0.23
N LYS A 46 -3.47 11.10 0.43
CA LYS A 46 -2.18 10.95 -0.25
C LYS A 46 -2.08 9.51 -0.75
N VAL A 47 -1.84 9.31 -2.03
CA VAL A 47 -1.73 7.99 -2.65
C VAL A 47 -0.35 7.86 -3.27
N THR A 48 0.29 6.71 -3.10
CA THR A 48 1.56 6.39 -3.74
C THR A 48 1.61 4.89 -4.07
N PHE A 49 2.62 4.50 -4.84
CA PHE A 49 2.86 3.14 -5.24
C PHE A 49 4.20 2.66 -4.67
N LEU A 50 4.21 1.44 -4.11
CA LEU A 50 5.44 0.81 -3.67
C LEU A 50 5.92 -0.16 -4.74
N ASN A 51 7.03 0.22 -5.37
CA ASN A 51 7.86 -0.70 -6.14
C ASN A 51 9.09 -1.14 -5.36
N ALA A 52 9.81 -2.13 -5.89
CA ALA A 52 10.98 -2.71 -5.22
C ALA A 52 12.10 -1.70 -4.96
N HIS A 53 12.30 -0.74 -5.88
CA HIS A 53 13.31 0.30 -5.70
C HIS A 53 12.96 1.21 -4.53
N ASN A 54 11.72 1.74 -4.51
CA ASN A 54 11.22 2.61 -3.45
C ASN A 54 11.23 1.89 -2.09
N ALA A 55 10.88 0.61 -2.06
CA ALA A 55 10.96 -0.22 -0.85
C ALA A 55 12.40 -0.33 -0.31
N ASN A 56 13.38 -0.56 -1.19
CA ASN A 56 14.78 -0.63 -0.79
C ASN A 56 15.31 0.72 -0.28
N VAL A 57 14.93 1.83 -0.93
CA VAL A 57 15.30 3.18 -0.48
C VAL A 57 14.72 3.43 0.92
N ALA A 58 13.43 3.20 1.12
CA ALA A 58 12.76 3.39 2.41
C ALA A 58 13.34 2.49 3.52
N TYR A 59 13.81 1.29 3.17
CA TYR A 59 14.49 0.40 4.12
C TYR A 59 15.84 0.97 4.61
N THR A 60 16.54 1.71 3.75
CA THR A 60 17.86 2.29 4.07
C THR A 60 17.79 3.73 4.59
N ASP A 61 16.69 4.44 4.32
CA ASP A 61 16.50 5.84 4.71
C ASP A 61 15.22 5.99 5.57
N PRO A 62 15.36 6.21 6.89
CA PRO A 62 14.22 6.33 7.79
C PRO A 62 13.38 7.58 7.50
N VAL A 63 13.94 8.64 6.90
CA VAL A 63 13.17 9.84 6.53
C VAL A 63 12.19 9.51 5.41
N VAL A 64 12.61 8.66 4.47
CA VAL A 64 11.73 8.17 3.40
C VAL A 64 10.66 7.24 3.97
N ALA A 65 11.02 6.35 4.90
CA ALA A 65 10.04 5.50 5.57
C ALA A 65 8.98 6.30 6.33
N GLU A 66 9.39 7.28 7.13
CA GLU A 66 8.47 8.17 7.87
C GLU A 66 7.57 8.99 6.94
N ALA A 67 8.09 9.44 5.80
CA ALA A 67 7.28 10.15 4.81
C ALA A 67 6.15 9.28 4.24
N LEU A 68 6.38 7.97 4.10
CA LEU A 68 5.41 7.00 3.57
C LEU A 68 4.30 6.65 4.56
N ASP A 69 4.48 6.87 5.87
CA ASP A 69 3.48 6.51 6.89
C ASP A 69 2.14 7.26 6.74
N ASP A 70 2.10 8.41 6.07
CA ASP A 70 0.86 9.16 5.85
C ASP A 70 0.23 8.92 4.45
N PHE A 71 0.70 7.90 3.72
CA PHE A 71 0.18 7.55 2.39
C PHE A 71 -0.69 6.29 2.40
N LEU A 72 -1.68 6.27 1.51
CA LEU A 72 -2.28 5.05 1.00
C LEU A 72 -1.32 4.47 -0.05
N ILE A 73 -0.75 3.30 0.24
CA ILE A 73 0.31 2.70 -0.58
C ILE A 73 -0.26 1.49 -1.34
N LEU A 74 -0.18 1.54 -2.67
CA LEU A 74 -0.63 0.48 -3.57
C LEU A 74 0.57 -0.34 -4.11
N PRO A 75 0.42 -1.64 -4.37
CA PRO A 75 1.50 -2.47 -4.88
C PRO A 75 1.80 -2.16 -6.35
N ASP A 76 3.09 -1.99 -6.67
CA ASP A 76 3.59 -1.78 -8.04
C ASP A 76 4.80 -2.70 -8.31
N GLY A 77 4.61 -3.65 -9.22
CA GLY A 77 5.68 -4.41 -9.85
C GLY A 77 5.97 -5.78 -9.24
N VAL A 78 6.72 -6.56 -10.02
CA VAL A 78 7.03 -7.97 -9.72
C VAL A 78 7.85 -8.14 -8.44
N GLY A 79 8.71 -7.18 -8.09
CA GLY A 79 9.59 -7.31 -6.93
C GLY A 79 8.84 -7.30 -5.60
N VAL A 80 7.81 -6.45 -5.45
CA VAL A 80 6.96 -6.46 -4.25
C VAL A 80 6.04 -7.68 -4.21
N ASP A 81 5.61 -8.18 -5.37
CA ASP A 81 4.89 -9.44 -5.49
C ASP A 81 5.71 -10.65 -5.04
N LEU A 82 6.98 -10.70 -5.43
CA LEU A 82 7.90 -11.74 -5.00
C LEU A 82 8.13 -11.66 -3.49
N ALA A 83 8.36 -10.46 -2.95
CA ALA A 83 8.47 -10.25 -1.52
C ALA A 83 7.20 -10.70 -0.78
N ALA A 84 6.02 -10.39 -1.30
CA ALA A 84 4.75 -10.82 -0.74
C ALA A 84 4.61 -12.36 -0.77
N LYS A 85 4.96 -13.02 -1.88
CA LYS A 85 4.99 -14.49 -1.97
C LYS A 85 5.90 -15.12 -0.93
N LEU A 86 7.10 -14.57 -0.74
CA LEU A 86 8.07 -15.09 0.22
C LEU A 86 7.62 -14.92 1.67
N LEU A 87 7.04 -13.77 2.01
CA LEU A 87 6.67 -13.42 3.39
C LEU A 87 5.30 -13.96 3.81
N TYR A 88 4.35 -14.03 2.88
CA TYR A 88 2.93 -14.33 3.16
C TYR A 88 2.41 -15.57 2.42
N GLY A 89 3.26 -16.25 1.63
CA GLY A 89 2.86 -17.41 0.82
C GLY A 89 2.05 -17.08 -0.43
N ALA A 90 1.71 -15.80 -0.66
CA ALA A 90 0.94 -15.35 -1.81
C ALA A 90 1.33 -13.93 -2.26
N SER A 91 1.27 -13.69 -3.57
CA SER A 91 1.44 -12.37 -4.20
C SER A 91 0.40 -11.36 -3.72
N PHE A 92 0.57 -10.08 -4.07
CA PHE A 92 -0.55 -9.17 -4.01
C PHE A 92 -1.69 -9.66 -4.92
N PRO A 93 -2.97 -9.35 -4.60
CA PRO A 93 -4.09 -9.80 -5.42
C PRO A 93 -3.97 -9.33 -6.86
N ASP A 94 -3.67 -8.04 -7.04
CA ASP A 94 -3.36 -7.43 -8.33
C ASP A 94 -2.14 -6.49 -8.17
N ASN A 95 -1.38 -6.35 -9.25
CA ASN A 95 -0.35 -5.33 -9.42
C ASN A 95 -0.99 -4.10 -10.08
N LEU A 96 -0.87 -2.91 -9.46
CA LEU A 96 -1.70 -1.73 -9.78
C LEU A 96 -0.96 -0.64 -10.57
N ASN A 97 0.20 -0.93 -11.16
CA ASN A 97 0.86 -0.06 -12.15
C ASN A 97 0.33 -0.29 -13.57
#